data_AF-A0A419W7N1-F1
#
_entry.id   AF-A0A419W7N1-F1
#
_cell.length_a   1.000
_cell.length_b   1.000
_cell.length_c   1.000
_cell.angle_alpha   90.00
_cell.angle_beta   90.00
_cell.angle_gamma   90.00
#
_symmetry.space_group_name_H-M   'P 1'
#
loop_
_entity.id
_entity.type
_entity.pdbx_description
1 polymer ?
#
loop_
_entity_poly.entity_id
_entity_poly.type
_entity_poly.pdbx_seq_one_letter_code
_entity_poly.pdbx_strand_id
1 'polypeptide(L)'
;MKFLKLISLFLCLSSQAVLAQKSMNYEAKDVGLAIPRVENDEAVVIICTPDINSLSFESTMDKTVEVYNTVQESSFNYYFLKFVVGNLYRGRKLEVKVDGYDKTVIPIPLNAKEVLSFYVYDPDGSVGVGCYFQNRNEGNELLTKSMYSEAKEKYALALECSDKPADSDLEKRLEDIDMCIFLRRKADRAFGESKYQQAEEFYKEVLAINANDAYCQGRIDDCEEAYGNICRKVYGRVTDDDGDPIAHAEIKSAVEVKKNKYEGEKSLGYTDDNGRYELLVRQENEVLEFSKLTYRPVYHHVSNDSIVELNVALKLSKGAIGLGVGLKLLETLE
;
A
#
# COMPACT_ATOMS: atom_id res chain seq x y z
N MET A 1 -57.88 2.58 -19.18
CA MET A 1 -56.85 2.81 -20.22
C MET A 1 -56.05 4.05 -19.85
N LYS A 2 -54.72 3.92 -19.87
CA LYS A 2 -53.68 4.95 -19.63
C LYS A 2 -53.47 5.37 -18.16
N PHE A 3 -52.45 4.80 -17.53
CA PHE A 3 -51.61 5.51 -16.56
C PHE A 3 -50.14 5.08 -16.71
N LEU A 4 -49.34 6.08 -17.10
CA LEU A 4 -47.92 6.33 -16.85
C LEU A 4 -46.94 5.15 -16.77
N LYS A 5 -46.16 4.96 -17.85
CA LYS A 5 -44.83 4.37 -17.79
C LYS A 5 -43.86 5.42 -17.26
N LEU A 6 -43.30 5.17 -16.07
CA LEU A 6 -42.19 5.91 -15.50
C LEU A 6 -40.93 5.54 -16.28
N ILE A 7 -40.46 6.45 -17.15
CA ILE A 7 -39.16 6.33 -17.83
C ILE A 7 -38.10 6.80 -16.84
N SER A 8 -37.33 5.85 -16.31
CA SER A 8 -36.11 6.15 -15.55
C SER A 8 -35.04 6.61 -16.53
N LEU A 9 -34.80 7.92 -16.57
CA LEU A 9 -33.72 8.54 -17.33
C LEU A 9 -32.44 8.42 -16.49
N PHE A 10 -31.61 7.42 -16.80
CA PHE A 10 -30.28 7.27 -16.21
C PHE A 10 -29.39 8.39 -16.79
N LEU A 11 -29.15 9.44 -16.00
CA LEU A 11 -28.14 10.46 -16.30
C LEU A 11 -26.76 9.80 -16.18
N CYS A 12 -26.17 9.39 -17.30
CA CYS A 12 -24.73 9.19 -17.39
C CYS A 12 -24.05 10.55 -17.27
N LEU A 13 -23.65 10.91 -16.05
CA LEU A 13 -22.63 11.92 -15.82
C LEU A 13 -21.30 11.33 -16.29
N SER A 14 -20.98 11.51 -17.58
CA SER A 14 -19.60 11.40 -18.02
C SER A 14 -18.84 12.57 -17.42
N SER A 15 -18.09 12.29 -16.35
CA SER A 15 -17.00 13.14 -15.93
C SER A 15 -16.04 13.24 -17.11
N GLN A 16 -16.14 14.32 -17.90
CA GLN A 16 -15.06 14.72 -18.78
C GLN A 16 -13.91 15.10 -17.84
N ALA A 17 -13.00 14.15 -17.62
CA ALA A 17 -11.68 14.49 -17.17
C ALA A 17 -11.14 15.46 -18.24
N VAL A 18 -11.03 16.73 -17.89
CA VAL A 18 -10.17 17.64 -18.63
C VAL A 18 -8.77 17.08 -18.41
N LEU A 19 -8.33 16.23 -19.33
CA LEU A 19 -6.93 15.85 -19.44
C LEU A 19 -6.18 17.16 -19.66
N ALA A 20 -5.49 17.65 -18.63
CA ALA A 20 -4.48 18.67 -18.81
C ALA A 20 -3.50 18.12 -19.86
N GLN A 21 -3.46 18.75 -21.02
CA GLN A 21 -2.62 18.30 -22.12
C GLN A 21 -1.16 18.55 -21.72
N LYS A 22 -0.34 17.50 -21.73
CA LYS A 22 1.05 17.56 -21.23
C LYS A 22 1.93 18.34 -22.20
N SER A 23 2.81 19.21 -21.70
CA SER A 23 3.82 19.90 -22.51
C SER A 23 5.21 19.31 -22.24
N MET A 24 6.08 19.30 -23.26
CA MET A 24 7.49 19.00 -23.05
C MET A 24 8.17 20.19 -22.35
N ASN A 25 9.21 19.90 -21.57
CA ASN A 25 10.09 20.92 -21.01
C ASN A 25 11.35 21.04 -21.87
N TYR A 26 12.05 22.16 -21.72
CA TYR A 26 13.34 22.36 -22.34
C TYR A 26 14.31 23.11 -21.43
N GLU A 27 15.59 22.85 -21.62
CA GLU A 27 16.69 23.59 -21.00
C GLU A 27 17.80 23.85 -22.02
N ALA A 28 18.52 24.97 -21.87
CA ALA A 28 19.69 25.24 -22.68
C ALA A 28 20.86 24.37 -22.20
N LYS A 29 21.49 23.63 -23.12
CA LYS A 29 22.55 22.67 -22.80
C LYS A 29 23.60 22.68 -23.87
N ASP A 30 24.87 22.79 -23.49
CA ASP A 30 25.97 22.55 -24.43
C ASP A 30 26.04 21.05 -24.74
N VAL A 31 25.88 20.70 -26.00
CA VAL A 31 25.85 19.31 -26.48
C VAL A 31 27.24 18.76 -26.81
N GLY A 32 28.29 19.59 -26.76
CA GLY A 32 29.68 19.13 -26.95
C GLY A 32 30.01 18.59 -28.34
N LEU A 33 29.13 18.79 -29.32
CA LEU A 33 29.28 18.30 -30.70
C LEU A 33 30.09 19.28 -31.56
N ALA A 34 30.83 18.74 -32.53
CA ALA A 34 31.58 19.54 -33.49
C ALA A 34 30.62 20.42 -34.32
N ILE A 35 30.82 21.73 -34.24
CA ILE A 35 29.97 22.74 -34.88
C ILE A 35 30.19 22.74 -36.40
N PRO A 36 29.14 22.56 -37.23
CA PRO A 36 29.23 22.71 -38.68
C PRO A 36 29.65 24.13 -39.06
N ARG A 37 30.41 24.31 -40.16
CA ARG A 37 30.74 25.66 -40.65
C ARG A 37 29.46 26.40 -41.02
N VAL A 38 29.26 27.57 -40.42
CA VAL A 38 28.09 28.44 -40.63
C VAL A 38 28.50 29.64 -41.49
N GLU A 39 27.69 29.99 -42.50
CA GLU A 39 27.91 31.17 -43.35
C GLU A 39 27.71 32.49 -42.55
N ASN A 40 28.07 33.63 -43.14
CA ASN A 40 28.14 34.91 -42.40
C ASN A 40 26.80 35.42 -41.86
N ASP A 41 25.68 34.93 -42.39
CA ASP A 41 24.30 35.33 -42.07
C ASP A 41 23.42 34.16 -41.61
N GLU A 42 24.04 33.04 -41.24
CA GLU A 42 23.35 31.87 -40.73
C GLU A 42 23.64 31.64 -39.23
N ALA A 43 22.77 30.87 -38.60
CA ALA A 43 22.95 30.31 -37.26
C ALA A 43 22.39 28.88 -37.21
N VAL A 44 22.88 28.08 -36.26
CA VAL A 44 22.44 26.70 -36.07
C VAL A 44 21.76 26.56 -34.71
N VAL A 45 20.65 25.84 -34.68
CA VAL A 45 20.03 25.38 -33.43
C VAL A 45 20.08 23.87 -33.39
N ILE A 46 20.59 23.31 -32.30
CA ILE A 46 20.62 21.87 -32.06
C ILE A 46 19.54 21.53 -31.02
N ILE A 47 18.63 20.64 -31.39
CA ILE A 47 17.64 20.09 -30.46
C ILE A 47 18.04 18.66 -30.13
N CYS A 48 18.42 18.43 -28.89
CA CYS A 48 18.67 17.12 -28.31
C CYS A 48 17.39 16.66 -27.59
N THR A 49 16.93 15.45 -27.87
CA THR A 49 15.82 14.80 -27.18
C THR A 49 16.20 13.35 -26.95
N PRO A 50 15.72 12.69 -25.89
CA PRO A 50 15.83 11.24 -25.82
C PRO A 50 15.08 10.60 -27.01
N ASP A 51 15.19 9.28 -27.16
CA ASP A 51 14.51 8.50 -28.19
C ASP A 51 12.97 8.52 -28.00
N ILE A 52 12.39 9.67 -28.34
CA ILE A 52 10.97 9.99 -28.40
C ILE A 52 10.64 10.13 -29.89
N ASN A 53 9.40 9.81 -30.26
CA ASN A 53 8.82 9.97 -31.59
C ASN A 53 9.32 11.23 -32.35
N SER A 54 9.37 11.15 -33.68
CA SER A 54 9.89 12.21 -34.56
C SER A 54 9.40 13.61 -34.19
N LEU A 55 10.31 14.47 -33.74
CA LEU A 55 10.02 15.89 -33.53
C LEU A 55 9.70 16.58 -34.86
N SER A 56 8.78 17.54 -34.82
CA SER A 56 8.59 18.51 -35.90
C SER A 56 8.73 19.94 -35.39
N PHE A 57 9.13 20.84 -36.29
CA PHE A 57 9.61 22.17 -35.96
C PHE A 57 8.95 23.23 -36.83
N GLU A 58 8.44 24.29 -36.21
CA GLU A 58 7.98 25.49 -36.88
C GLU A 58 8.62 26.73 -36.28
N SER A 59 8.88 27.72 -37.13
CA SER A 59 9.36 29.03 -36.69
C SER A 59 8.20 30.01 -36.74
N THR A 60 8.05 30.79 -35.67
CA THR A 60 7.10 31.90 -35.63
C THR A 60 7.32 32.95 -36.73
N MET A 61 8.50 32.98 -37.35
CA MET A 61 8.85 33.94 -38.42
C MET A 61 8.98 33.29 -39.80
N ASP A 62 9.48 32.05 -39.87
CA ASP A 62 9.79 31.38 -41.14
C ASP A 62 8.71 30.37 -41.58
N LYS A 63 7.73 30.09 -40.70
CA LYS A 63 6.62 29.12 -40.83
C LYS A 63 7.04 27.66 -40.97
N THR A 64 8.17 27.38 -41.59
CA THR A 64 8.78 26.04 -41.70
C THR A 64 10.24 26.10 -41.26
N VAL A 65 10.74 25.03 -40.66
CA VAL A 65 12.15 24.92 -40.25
C VAL A 65 12.80 23.77 -41.00
N GLU A 66 13.96 24.03 -41.58
CA GLU A 66 14.76 22.99 -42.25
C GLU A 66 15.60 22.22 -41.22
N VAL A 67 15.30 20.93 -41.07
CA VAL A 67 16.17 19.96 -40.39
C VAL A 67 17.16 19.44 -41.43
N TYR A 68 18.39 19.97 -41.43
CA TYR A 68 19.38 19.59 -42.45
C TYR A 68 20.20 18.36 -42.05
N ASN A 69 20.20 17.98 -40.76
CA ASN A 69 20.83 16.76 -40.29
C ASN A 69 20.12 16.23 -39.04
N THR A 70 20.08 14.89 -38.91
CA THR A 70 19.65 14.20 -37.69
C THR A 70 20.70 13.15 -37.34
N VAL A 71 21.22 13.21 -36.12
CA VAL A 71 22.20 12.25 -35.61
C VAL A 71 21.56 11.49 -34.46
N GLN A 72 21.69 10.16 -34.46
CA GLN A 72 21.31 9.32 -33.35
C GLN A 72 22.58 8.84 -32.65
N GLU A 73 22.74 9.21 -31.38
CA GLU A 73 23.87 8.76 -30.54
C GLU A 73 23.34 8.27 -29.20
N SER A 74 23.70 7.02 -28.85
CA SER A 74 23.18 6.31 -27.67
C SER A 74 21.65 6.25 -27.68
N SER A 75 20.99 6.91 -26.72
CA SER A 75 19.53 6.96 -26.57
C SER A 75 18.96 8.35 -26.88
N PHE A 76 19.70 9.19 -27.63
CA PHE A 76 19.31 10.55 -27.96
C PHE A 76 19.29 10.78 -29.47
N ASN A 77 18.29 11.55 -29.90
CA ASN A 77 18.19 12.10 -31.24
C ASN A 77 18.59 13.58 -31.21
N TYR A 78 19.48 13.95 -32.12
CA TYR A 78 20.00 15.31 -32.29
C TYR A 78 19.53 15.85 -33.64
N TYR A 79 18.71 16.91 -33.60
CA TYR A 79 18.20 17.59 -34.79
C TYR A 79 18.98 18.88 -35.01
N PHE A 80 19.56 19.04 -36.19
CA PHE A 80 20.30 20.24 -36.57
C PHE A 80 19.42 21.11 -37.47
N LEU A 81 19.11 22.29 -36.97
CA LEU A 81 18.22 23.26 -37.59
C LEU A 81 19.04 24.45 -38.06
N LYS A 82 18.80 24.90 -39.30
CA LYS A 82 19.48 26.07 -39.86
C LYS A 82 18.55 27.27 -39.94
N PHE A 83 19.07 28.45 -39.60
CA PHE A 83 18.31 29.70 -39.61
C PHE A 83 19.09 30.84 -40.25
N VAL A 84 18.41 31.65 -41.05
CA VAL A 84 18.90 32.96 -41.47
C VAL A 84 18.76 33.95 -40.32
N VAL A 85 19.78 34.78 -40.10
CA VAL A 85 19.79 35.81 -39.06
C VAL A 85 19.66 37.23 -39.62
N GLY A 86 19.16 38.16 -38.80
CA GLY A 86 18.98 39.55 -39.19
C GLY A 86 17.94 40.28 -38.35
N ASN A 87 17.87 41.60 -38.50
CA ASN A 87 16.98 42.44 -37.69
C ASN A 87 15.49 42.11 -37.85
N LEU A 88 15.10 41.54 -39.00
CA LEU A 88 13.72 41.11 -39.28
C LEU A 88 13.28 39.91 -38.42
N TYR A 89 14.23 39.19 -37.83
CA TYR A 89 13.99 37.95 -37.07
C TYR A 89 14.15 38.13 -35.55
N ARG A 90 14.20 39.37 -35.07
CA ARG A 90 14.28 39.66 -33.62
C ARG A 90 13.05 39.12 -32.90
N GLY A 91 13.28 38.38 -31.81
CA GLY A 91 12.20 37.75 -31.03
C GLY A 91 11.67 36.44 -31.61
N ARG A 92 12.38 35.84 -32.59
CA ARG A 92 12.05 34.53 -33.15
C ARG A 92 11.94 33.48 -32.04
N LYS A 93 10.89 32.65 -32.14
CA LYS A 93 10.67 31.47 -31.32
C LYS A 93 10.53 30.24 -32.22
N LEU A 94 11.07 29.13 -31.72
CA LEU A 94 10.92 27.79 -32.27
C LEU A 94 9.76 27.09 -31.56
N GLU A 95 8.80 26.60 -32.34
CA GLU A 95 7.75 25.71 -31.87
C GLU A 95 8.17 24.26 -32.13
N VAL A 96 8.28 23.47 -31.07
CA VAL A 96 8.61 22.06 -31.09
C VAL A 96 7.33 21.26 -30.83
N LYS A 97 7.01 20.32 -31.72
CA LYS A 97 5.79 19.51 -31.66
C LYS A 97 6.14 18.03 -31.56
N VAL A 98 5.46 17.34 -30.65
CA VAL A 98 5.53 15.88 -30.42
C VAL A 98 4.11 15.35 -30.40
N ASP A 99 3.86 14.22 -31.06
CA ASP A 99 2.56 13.56 -30.99
C ASP A 99 2.18 13.23 -29.54
N GLY A 100 0.99 13.67 -29.13
CA GLY A 100 0.48 13.47 -27.76
C GLY A 100 0.85 14.56 -26.76
N TYR A 101 1.63 15.57 -27.15
CA TYR A 101 1.98 16.72 -26.29
C TYR A 101 1.46 18.04 -26.87
N ASP A 102 1.27 19.01 -25.98
CA ASP A 102 1.13 20.42 -26.35
C ASP A 102 2.45 20.96 -26.93
N LYS A 103 2.32 21.98 -27.78
CA LYS A 103 3.47 22.61 -28.42
C LYS A 103 4.39 23.27 -27.40
N THR A 104 5.68 23.00 -27.53
CA THR A 104 6.72 23.60 -26.68
C THR A 104 7.35 24.77 -27.42
N VAL A 105 7.41 25.95 -26.78
CA VAL A 105 7.89 27.18 -27.43
C VAL A 105 9.21 27.64 -26.82
N ILE A 106 10.27 27.59 -27.63
CA ILE A 106 11.64 27.92 -27.24
C ILE A 106 12.05 29.26 -27.85
N PRO A 107 12.38 30.29 -27.06
CA PRO A 107 13.00 31.51 -27.57
C PRO A 107 14.39 31.21 -28.16
N ILE A 108 14.63 31.65 -29.39
CA ILE A 108 15.91 31.44 -30.10
C ILE A 108 16.49 32.79 -30.54
N PRO A 109 17.13 33.56 -29.63
CA PRO A 109 17.75 34.83 -29.95
C PRO A 109 19.08 34.62 -30.69
N LEU A 110 19.02 34.45 -32.01
CA LEU A 110 20.16 34.07 -32.83
C LEU A 110 20.98 35.26 -33.33
N ASN A 111 22.30 35.16 -33.19
CA ASN A 111 23.31 35.99 -33.83
C ASN A 111 24.00 35.22 -34.98
N ALA A 112 24.63 35.96 -35.90
CA ALA A 112 25.40 35.35 -36.98
C ALA A 112 26.52 34.46 -36.42
N LYS A 113 26.67 33.25 -37.00
CA LYS A 113 27.66 32.22 -36.60
C LYS A 113 27.47 31.71 -35.17
N GLU A 114 26.29 31.89 -34.59
CA GLU A 114 25.95 31.35 -33.29
C GLU A 114 25.41 29.92 -33.41
N VAL A 115 25.68 29.12 -32.38
CA VAL A 115 25.03 27.84 -32.16
C VAL A 115 24.32 27.88 -30.82
N LEU A 116 23.01 27.60 -30.85
CA LEU A 116 22.24 27.38 -29.64
C LEU A 116 21.87 25.90 -29.55
N SER A 117 21.87 25.37 -28.34
CA SER A 117 21.61 23.97 -28.10
C SER A 117 20.63 23.81 -26.95
N PHE A 118 19.58 23.03 -27.17
CA PHE A 118 18.52 22.79 -26.21
C PHE A 118 18.27 21.30 -26.02
N TYR A 119 18.07 20.90 -24.78
CA TYR A 119 17.59 19.59 -24.41
C TYR A 119 16.07 19.66 -24.18
N VAL A 120 15.29 18.87 -24.91
CA VAL A 120 13.83 18.81 -24.84
C VAL A 120 13.42 17.44 -24.28
N TYR A 121 12.58 17.42 -23.24
CA TYR A 121 12.25 16.19 -22.50
C TYR A 121 10.84 16.22 -21.90
N ASP A 122 10.26 15.03 -21.69
CA ASP A 122 8.99 14.87 -20.98
C ASP A 122 9.24 15.12 -19.47
N PRO A 123 8.64 16.15 -18.85
CA PRO A 123 8.86 16.44 -17.43
C PRO A 123 8.36 15.33 -16.50
N ASP A 124 7.36 14.56 -16.92
CA ASP A 124 6.81 13.44 -16.13
C ASP A 124 7.54 12.12 -16.39
N GLY A 125 8.39 12.11 -17.41
CA GLY A 125 9.19 10.96 -17.79
C GLY A 125 8.37 9.75 -18.25
N SER A 126 7.21 10.00 -18.86
CA SER A 126 6.26 8.97 -19.32
C SER A 126 6.54 8.45 -20.74
N VAL A 127 7.28 9.19 -21.58
CA VAL A 127 7.68 8.77 -22.93
C VAL A 127 9.11 9.21 -23.23
N GLY A 128 9.91 8.31 -23.83
CA GLY A 128 11.34 8.46 -24.14
C GLY A 128 12.08 9.19 -23.02
N VAL A 129 12.05 8.57 -21.86
CA VAL A 129 12.99 8.85 -20.79
C VAL A 129 14.26 8.10 -21.09
N GLY A 130 15.41 8.75 -20.98
CA GLY A 130 16.69 8.06 -21.09
C GLY A 130 16.76 6.81 -20.20
N CYS A 131 17.71 5.92 -20.51
CA CYS A 131 17.83 4.58 -19.94
C CYS A 131 17.53 4.52 -18.43
N TYR A 132 18.09 5.45 -17.65
CA TYR A 132 17.92 5.49 -16.20
C TYR A 132 16.45 5.63 -15.78
N PHE A 133 15.77 6.65 -16.28
CA PHE A 133 14.41 6.98 -15.85
C PHE A 133 13.39 5.96 -16.33
N GLN A 134 13.59 5.37 -17.51
CA GLN A 134 12.75 4.28 -17.99
C GLN A 134 12.78 3.10 -17.01
N ASN A 135 13.98 2.57 -16.72
CA ASN A 135 14.13 1.41 -15.85
C ASN A 135 13.70 1.72 -14.40
N ARG A 136 13.98 2.93 -13.90
CA ARG A 136 13.51 3.37 -12.56
C ARG A 136 11.98 3.38 -12.47
N ASN A 137 11.29 3.91 -13.49
CA ASN A 137 9.84 3.99 -13.48
C ASN A 137 9.19 2.60 -13.56
N GLU A 138 9.72 1.71 -14.40
CA GLU A 138 9.30 0.31 -14.45
C GLU A 138 9.54 -0.40 -13.10
N GLY A 139 10.69 -0.17 -12.46
CA GLY A 139 10.98 -0.69 -11.13
C GLY A 139 10.00 -0.19 -10.05
N ASN A 140 9.62 1.10 -10.08
CA ASN A 140 8.62 1.67 -9.17
C ASN A 140 7.24 1.03 -9.35
N GLU A 141 6.84 0.78 -10.60
CA GLU A 141 5.57 0.11 -10.91
C GLU A 141 5.56 -1.33 -10.38
N LEU A 142 6.64 -2.07 -10.61
CA LEU A 142 6.79 -3.45 -10.12
C LEU A 142 6.83 -3.50 -8.59
N LEU A 143 7.52 -2.56 -7.95
CA LEU A 143 7.56 -2.44 -6.48
C LEU A 143 6.16 -2.21 -5.91
N THR A 144 5.37 -1.33 -6.53
CA THR A 144 3.97 -1.07 -6.14
C THR A 144 3.12 -2.34 -6.23
N LYS A 145 3.41 -3.21 -7.21
CA LYS A 145 2.77 -4.53 -7.39
C LYS A 145 3.40 -5.63 -6.53
N SER A 146 4.38 -5.30 -5.67
CA SER A 146 5.12 -6.23 -4.81
C SER A 146 5.87 -7.33 -5.58
N MET A 147 6.19 -7.07 -6.84
CA MET A 147 7.05 -7.87 -7.69
C MET A 147 8.52 -7.53 -7.39
N TYR A 148 8.96 -7.87 -6.17
CA TYR A 148 10.24 -7.42 -5.61
C TYR A 148 11.45 -7.85 -6.43
N SER A 149 11.46 -9.08 -6.95
CA SER A 149 12.57 -9.59 -7.76
C SER A 149 12.72 -8.81 -9.06
N GLU A 150 11.61 -8.60 -9.77
CA GLU A 150 11.56 -7.88 -11.03
C GLU A 150 11.84 -6.38 -10.83
N ALA A 151 11.33 -5.79 -9.74
CA ALA A 151 11.67 -4.42 -9.37
C ALA A 151 13.17 -4.26 -9.10
N LYS A 152 13.78 -5.23 -8.42
CA LYS A 152 15.23 -5.27 -8.15
C LYS A 152 16.04 -5.30 -9.46
N GLU A 153 15.65 -6.14 -10.41
CA GLU A 153 16.28 -6.22 -11.73
C GLU A 153 16.20 -4.88 -12.46
N LYS A 154 15.03 -4.22 -12.45
CA LYS A 154 14.87 -2.91 -13.09
C LYS A 154 15.69 -1.81 -12.44
N TYR A 155 15.77 -1.75 -11.12
CA TYR A 155 16.64 -0.78 -10.46
C TYR A 155 18.13 -1.06 -10.69
N ALA A 156 18.54 -2.32 -10.76
CA ALA A 156 19.91 -2.68 -11.13
C ALA A 156 20.26 -2.19 -12.55
N LEU A 157 19.37 -2.43 -13.52
CA LEU A 157 19.54 -1.91 -14.88
C LEU A 157 19.62 -0.38 -14.93
N ALA A 158 18.77 0.31 -14.16
CA ALA A 158 18.82 1.77 -14.05
C ALA A 158 20.18 2.26 -13.49
N LEU A 159 20.77 1.56 -12.51
CA LEU A 159 22.08 1.92 -11.96
C LEU A 159 23.23 1.80 -12.99
N GLU A 160 23.08 0.95 -14.01
CA GLU A 160 24.06 0.75 -15.09
C GLU A 160 23.95 1.80 -16.20
N CYS A 161 22.87 2.57 -16.24
CA CYS A 161 22.64 3.56 -17.28
C CYS A 161 23.61 4.76 -17.18
N SER A 162 24.12 5.20 -18.33
CA SER A 162 25.10 6.30 -18.41
C SER A 162 24.51 7.68 -18.07
N ASP A 163 23.19 7.84 -18.21
CA ASP A 163 22.44 9.05 -17.88
C ASP A 163 21.96 9.09 -16.41
N LYS A 164 22.44 8.17 -15.57
CA LYS A 164 22.12 8.12 -14.14
C LYS A 164 22.55 9.41 -13.41
N PRO A 165 21.65 10.05 -12.66
CA PRO A 165 22.00 11.21 -11.83
C PRO A 165 22.91 10.83 -10.65
N ALA A 166 23.73 11.78 -10.21
CA ALA A 166 24.67 11.56 -9.10
C ALA A 166 23.97 11.32 -7.76
N ASP A 167 22.79 11.90 -7.56
CA ASP A 167 21.96 11.86 -6.36
C ASP A 167 20.80 10.83 -6.45
N SER A 168 21.01 9.76 -7.21
CA SER A 168 20.05 8.65 -7.35
C SER A 168 19.63 8.04 -6.00
N ASP A 169 18.35 7.74 -5.86
CA ASP A 169 17.77 7.08 -4.68
C ASP A 169 17.75 5.54 -4.78
N LEU A 170 18.25 4.97 -5.88
CA LEU A 170 18.05 3.55 -6.19
C LEU A 170 18.80 2.58 -5.26
N GLU A 171 19.95 2.98 -4.71
CA GLU A 171 20.70 2.15 -3.75
C GLU A 171 19.85 1.87 -2.52
N LYS A 172 19.23 2.91 -1.95
CA LYS A 172 18.30 2.77 -0.83
C LYS A 172 17.07 1.94 -1.21
N ARG A 173 16.52 2.12 -2.42
CA ARG A 173 15.38 1.31 -2.88
C ARG A 173 15.71 -0.17 -2.99
N LEU A 174 16.93 -0.51 -3.39
CA LEU A 174 17.40 -1.89 -3.43
C LEU A 174 17.54 -2.48 -2.03
N GLU A 175 18.04 -1.71 -1.06
CA GLU A 175 18.08 -2.12 0.35
C GLU A 175 16.69 -2.34 0.93
N ASP A 176 15.74 -1.43 0.66
CA ASP A 176 14.34 -1.54 1.07
C ASP A 176 13.70 -2.82 0.50
N ILE A 177 13.96 -3.14 -0.78
CA ILE A 177 13.51 -4.39 -1.42
C ILE A 177 14.09 -5.62 -0.73
N ASP A 178 15.40 -5.63 -0.48
CA ASP A 178 16.06 -6.77 0.17
C ASP A 178 15.52 -7.00 1.57
N MET A 179 15.22 -5.93 2.30
CA MET A 179 14.54 -5.99 3.59
C MET A 179 13.13 -6.58 3.46
N CYS A 180 12.31 -6.13 2.50
CA CYS A 180 10.98 -6.71 2.24
C CYS A 180 11.05 -8.22 1.98
N ILE A 181 11.97 -8.67 1.12
CA ILE A 181 12.14 -10.10 0.80
C ILE A 181 12.55 -10.89 2.05
N PHE A 182 13.48 -10.35 2.83
CA PHE A 182 13.95 -10.99 4.07
C PHE A 182 12.83 -11.12 5.11
N LEU A 183 12.12 -10.02 5.39
CA LEU A 183 11.03 -9.98 6.35
C LEU A 183 9.88 -10.90 5.95
N ARG A 184 9.47 -10.89 4.68
CA ARG A 184 8.40 -11.78 4.18
C ARG A 184 8.75 -13.25 4.39
N ARG A 185 9.98 -13.66 4.08
CA ARG A 185 10.43 -15.05 4.34
C ARG A 185 10.43 -15.41 5.82
N LYS A 186 10.74 -14.45 6.70
CA LYS A 186 10.72 -14.64 8.15
C LYS A 186 9.28 -14.78 8.65
N ALA A 187 8.37 -13.96 8.13
CA ALA A 187 6.93 -14.00 8.40
C ALA A 187 6.33 -15.35 7.97
N ASP A 188 6.58 -15.77 6.73
CA ASP A 188 6.07 -17.04 6.18
C ASP A 188 6.54 -18.23 7.01
N ARG A 189 7.80 -18.22 7.48
CA ARG A 189 8.33 -19.25 8.37
C ARG A 189 7.63 -19.25 9.72
N ALA A 190 7.49 -18.08 10.36
CA ALA A 190 6.81 -17.95 11.64
C ALA A 190 5.35 -18.44 11.54
N PHE A 191 4.67 -18.12 10.45
CA PHE A 191 3.32 -18.59 10.17
C PHE A 191 3.28 -20.13 10.05
N GLY A 192 4.19 -20.71 9.27
CA GLY A 192 4.30 -22.17 9.12
C GLY A 192 4.60 -22.88 10.45
N GLU A 193 5.23 -22.20 11.39
CA GLU A 193 5.50 -22.67 12.77
C GLU A 193 4.35 -22.36 13.75
N SER A 194 3.20 -21.88 13.26
CA SER A 194 2.04 -21.45 14.08
C SER A 194 2.31 -20.31 15.07
N LYS A 195 3.36 -19.52 14.83
CA LYS A 195 3.71 -18.32 15.62
C LYS A 195 3.03 -17.09 15.01
N TYR A 196 1.70 -17.09 14.97
CA TYR A 196 0.93 -16.14 14.16
C TYR A 196 1.16 -14.67 14.57
N GLN A 197 1.24 -14.35 15.86
CA GLN A 197 1.55 -12.98 16.31
C GLN A 197 2.90 -12.48 15.80
N GLN A 198 3.93 -13.34 15.84
CA GLN A 198 5.25 -12.98 15.33
C GLN A 198 5.26 -12.89 13.80
N ALA A 199 4.48 -13.72 13.11
CA ALA A 199 4.33 -13.62 11.66
C ALA A 199 3.67 -12.30 11.25
N GLU A 200 2.60 -11.92 11.96
CA GLU A 200 1.86 -10.67 11.79
C GLU A 200 2.76 -9.44 11.96
N GLU A 201 3.61 -9.42 12.99
CA GLU A 201 4.60 -8.36 13.20
C GLU A 201 5.52 -8.19 11.98
N PHE A 202 6.09 -9.28 11.45
CA PHE A 202 6.97 -9.21 10.28
C PHE A 202 6.22 -8.79 9.01
N TYR A 203 4.98 -9.21 8.80
CA TYR A 203 4.18 -8.72 7.66
C TYR A 203 3.87 -7.22 7.80
N LYS A 204 3.60 -6.71 9.01
CA LYS A 204 3.42 -5.28 9.28
C LYS A 204 4.70 -4.48 9.01
N GLU A 205 5.87 -5.02 9.35
CA GLU A 205 7.16 -4.40 9.00
C GLU A 205 7.37 -4.30 7.48
N VAL A 206 6.93 -5.29 6.69
CA VAL A 206 6.94 -5.19 5.22
C VAL A 206 6.03 -4.04 4.75
N LEU A 207 4.81 -3.93 5.31
CA LEU A 207 3.87 -2.87 4.94
C LEU A 207 4.33 -1.46 5.34
N ALA A 208 5.20 -1.33 6.34
CA ALA A 208 5.84 -0.07 6.67
C ALA A 208 6.81 0.41 5.57
N ILE A 209 7.38 -0.51 4.79
CA ILE A 209 8.26 -0.21 3.64
C ILE A 209 7.42 -0.09 2.35
N ASN A 210 6.50 -1.02 2.13
CA ASN A 210 5.62 -1.04 0.96
C ASN A 210 4.16 -1.28 1.36
N ALA A 211 3.43 -0.18 1.56
CA ALA A 211 2.03 -0.24 1.98
C ALA A 211 1.09 -0.93 0.98
N ASN A 212 1.51 -1.11 -0.28
CA ASN A 212 0.70 -1.72 -1.35
C ASN A 212 0.86 -3.25 -1.46
N ASP A 213 1.57 -3.89 -0.53
CA ASP A 213 1.77 -5.35 -0.56
C ASP A 213 0.50 -6.11 -0.16
N ALA A 214 -0.33 -6.39 -1.17
CA ALA A 214 -1.58 -7.12 -1.02
C ALA A 214 -1.40 -8.54 -0.47
N TYR A 215 -0.24 -9.18 -0.71
CA TYR A 215 0.05 -10.47 -0.10
C TYR A 215 0.21 -10.30 1.41
N CYS A 216 1.06 -9.38 1.87
CA CYS A 216 1.26 -9.16 3.30
C CYS A 216 -0.02 -8.67 4.01
N GLN A 217 -0.85 -7.87 3.34
CA GLN A 217 -2.18 -7.48 3.86
C GLN A 217 -3.06 -8.70 4.14
N GLY A 218 -3.28 -9.56 3.14
CA GLY A 218 -4.10 -10.77 3.34
C GLY A 218 -3.50 -11.73 4.36
N ARG A 219 -2.17 -11.79 4.47
CA ARG A 219 -1.50 -12.66 5.44
C ARG A 219 -1.61 -12.18 6.88
N ILE A 220 -1.82 -10.89 7.12
CA ILE A 220 -2.14 -10.36 8.45
C ILE A 220 -3.52 -10.86 8.87
N ASP A 221 -4.52 -10.77 7.99
CA ASP A 221 -5.86 -11.29 8.25
C ASP A 221 -5.82 -12.82 8.53
N ASP A 222 -5.04 -13.58 7.74
CA ASP A 222 -4.80 -15.01 7.99
C ASP A 222 -4.19 -15.27 9.37
N CYS A 223 -3.26 -14.41 9.84
CA CYS A 223 -2.64 -14.56 11.16
C CYS A 223 -3.66 -14.36 12.28
N GLU A 224 -4.49 -13.31 12.17
CA GLU A 224 -5.52 -12.99 13.17
C GLU A 224 -6.55 -14.13 13.27
N GLU A 225 -7.02 -14.64 12.13
CA GLU A 225 -7.95 -15.77 12.08
C GLU A 225 -7.31 -17.04 12.67
N ALA A 226 -6.09 -17.36 12.26
CA ALA A 226 -5.41 -18.57 12.73
C ALA A 226 -5.09 -18.51 14.23
N TYR A 227 -4.68 -17.34 14.73
CA TYR A 227 -4.45 -17.09 16.15
C TYR A 227 -5.73 -17.27 16.96
N GLY A 228 -6.83 -16.59 16.56
CA GLY A 228 -8.12 -16.68 17.25
C GLY A 228 -8.65 -18.11 17.36
N ASN A 229 -8.34 -18.97 16.38
CA ASN A 229 -8.73 -20.37 16.35
C ASN A 229 -7.83 -21.33 17.16
N ILE A 230 -6.71 -20.87 17.73
CA ILE A 230 -5.90 -21.70 18.63
C ILE A 230 -6.74 -22.05 19.86
N CYS A 231 -6.85 -23.34 20.16
CA CYS A 231 -7.50 -23.83 21.37
C CYS A 231 -6.51 -23.92 22.53
N ARG A 232 -6.93 -23.48 23.72
CA ARG A 232 -6.27 -23.67 25.01
C ARG A 232 -7.14 -24.56 25.90
N LYS A 233 -6.49 -25.36 26.75
CA LYS A 233 -7.19 -26.16 27.75
C LYS A 233 -7.40 -25.32 29.01
N VAL A 234 -8.65 -25.09 29.38
CA VAL A 234 -9.02 -24.41 30.62
C VAL A 234 -9.71 -25.42 31.52
N TYR A 235 -9.24 -25.56 32.75
CA TYR A 235 -9.84 -26.47 33.72
C TYR A 235 -9.86 -25.84 35.10
N GLY A 236 -10.66 -26.39 36.00
CA GLY A 236 -10.69 -25.95 37.38
C GLY A 236 -11.93 -26.42 38.11
N ARG A 237 -12.28 -25.69 39.17
CA ARG A 237 -13.43 -25.97 40.01
C ARG A 237 -14.24 -24.70 40.27
N VAL A 238 -15.57 -24.85 40.24
CA VAL A 238 -16.53 -23.83 40.64
C VAL A 238 -17.06 -24.18 42.02
N THR A 239 -16.94 -23.25 42.96
CA THR A 239 -17.44 -23.37 44.33
C THR A 239 -18.34 -22.20 44.71
N ASP A 240 -19.06 -22.33 45.81
CA ASP A 240 -19.69 -21.19 46.47
C ASP A 240 -18.70 -20.46 47.40
N ASP A 241 -19.22 -19.50 48.18
CA ASP A 241 -18.44 -18.72 49.15
C ASP A 241 -17.94 -19.58 50.35
N ASP A 242 -18.56 -20.74 50.60
CA ASP A 242 -18.18 -21.68 51.67
C ASP A 242 -17.14 -22.72 51.18
N GLY A 243 -16.86 -22.74 49.87
CA GLY A 243 -15.94 -23.68 49.23
C GLY A 243 -16.60 -24.99 48.78
N ASP A 244 -17.92 -25.08 48.91
CA ASP A 244 -18.69 -26.25 48.48
C ASP A 244 -18.83 -26.27 46.95
N PRO A 245 -18.74 -27.45 46.31
CA PRO A 245 -18.79 -27.56 44.86
C PRO A 245 -20.15 -27.16 44.29
N ILE A 246 -20.11 -26.40 43.20
CA ILE A 246 -21.32 -26.06 42.44
C ILE A 246 -21.42 -26.98 41.22
N ALA A 247 -22.25 -28.01 41.34
CA ALA A 247 -22.58 -28.91 40.22
C ALA A 247 -23.38 -28.21 39.11
N HIS A 248 -23.16 -28.60 37.86
CA HIS A 248 -23.90 -28.11 36.68
C HIS A 248 -23.98 -26.57 36.56
N ALA A 249 -22.94 -25.86 37.00
CA ALA A 249 -22.77 -24.45 36.65
C ALA A 249 -22.48 -24.36 35.15
N GLU A 250 -23.18 -23.48 34.44
CA GLU A 250 -22.98 -23.25 33.02
C GLU A 250 -21.76 -22.36 32.80
N ILE A 251 -20.95 -22.70 31.80
CA ILE A 251 -19.77 -21.95 31.40
C ILE A 251 -19.98 -21.48 29.97
N LYS A 252 -19.90 -20.16 29.73
CA LYS A 252 -20.08 -19.54 28.41
C LYS A 252 -18.85 -18.73 28.00
N SER A 253 -18.65 -18.56 26.70
CA SER A 253 -17.88 -17.41 26.23
C SER A 253 -18.65 -16.13 26.53
N ALA A 254 -17.94 -15.04 26.78
CA ALA A 254 -18.55 -13.73 27.00
C ALA A 254 -17.84 -12.64 26.22
N VAL A 255 -18.60 -11.65 25.78
CA VAL A 255 -18.08 -10.47 25.05
C VAL A 255 -18.34 -9.21 25.85
N GLU A 256 -17.43 -8.24 25.74
CA GLU A 256 -17.61 -6.94 26.37
C GLU A 256 -18.61 -6.09 25.57
N VAL A 257 -19.78 -5.84 26.16
CA VAL A 257 -20.85 -5.03 25.52
C VAL A 257 -20.75 -3.54 25.88
N LYS A 258 -20.06 -3.23 26.97
CA LYS A 258 -19.75 -1.88 27.46
C LYS A 258 -18.56 -1.98 28.39
N LYS A 259 -17.77 -0.91 28.55
CA LYS A 259 -16.65 -0.85 29.49
C LYS A 259 -16.93 -1.59 30.81
N ASN A 260 -16.23 -2.69 31.05
CA ASN A 260 -16.34 -3.58 32.21
C ASN A 260 -17.72 -4.26 32.40
N LYS A 261 -18.50 -4.43 31.33
CA LYS A 261 -19.77 -5.15 31.32
C LYS A 261 -19.74 -6.21 30.22
N TYR A 262 -19.97 -7.44 30.61
CA TYR A 262 -19.92 -8.60 29.75
C TYR A 262 -21.29 -9.26 29.62
N GLU A 263 -21.52 -9.94 28.51
CA GLU A 263 -22.70 -10.78 28.28
C GLU A 263 -22.25 -12.13 27.71
N GLY A 264 -22.74 -13.23 28.30
CA GLY A 264 -22.46 -14.58 27.83
C GLY A 264 -23.18 -14.87 26.51
N GLU A 265 -22.45 -15.43 25.54
CA GLU A 265 -22.95 -15.68 24.20
C GLU A 265 -23.19 -17.17 23.94
N LYS A 266 -22.14 -17.98 24.06
CA LYS A 266 -22.16 -19.39 23.64
C LYS A 266 -21.80 -20.30 24.80
N SER A 267 -22.68 -21.25 25.09
CA SER A 267 -22.40 -22.32 26.06
C SER A 267 -21.22 -23.16 25.60
N LEU A 268 -20.21 -23.29 26.47
CA LEU A 268 -19.00 -24.08 26.26
C LEU A 268 -19.07 -25.41 27.02
N GLY A 269 -19.84 -25.46 28.10
CA GLY A 269 -20.03 -26.68 28.88
C GLY A 269 -20.61 -26.40 30.27
N TYR A 270 -20.56 -27.43 31.11
CA TYR A 270 -21.06 -27.40 32.47
C TYR A 270 -20.05 -28.04 33.41
N THR A 271 -20.10 -27.66 34.69
CA THR A 271 -19.38 -28.41 35.72
C THR A 271 -20.01 -29.78 35.98
N ASP A 272 -19.17 -30.74 36.37
CA ASP A 272 -19.59 -32.05 36.87
C ASP A 272 -20.19 -31.97 38.29
N ASP A 273 -20.59 -33.11 38.85
CA ASP A 273 -21.20 -33.20 40.18
C ASP A 273 -20.28 -32.71 41.31
N ASN A 274 -18.97 -32.67 41.08
CA ASN A 274 -17.96 -32.19 42.02
C ASN A 274 -17.55 -30.73 41.76
N GLY A 275 -18.28 -30.04 40.88
CA GLY A 275 -18.03 -28.66 40.48
C GLY A 275 -16.80 -28.50 39.57
N ARG A 276 -16.23 -29.59 39.04
CA ARG A 276 -15.04 -29.53 38.18
C ARG A 276 -15.42 -29.35 36.72
N TYR A 277 -14.53 -28.75 35.95
CA TYR A 277 -14.69 -28.61 34.50
C TYR A 277 -13.36 -28.72 33.77
N GLU A 278 -13.45 -29.09 32.51
CA GLU A 278 -12.35 -29.09 31.55
C GLU A 278 -12.92 -28.72 30.18
N LEU A 279 -12.37 -27.67 29.56
CA LEU A 279 -12.87 -27.09 28.31
C LEU A 279 -11.70 -26.83 27.35
N LEU A 280 -11.98 -26.99 26.06
CA LEU A 280 -11.15 -26.41 25.01
C LEU A 280 -11.75 -25.05 24.61
N VAL A 281 -11.03 -23.99 24.93
CA VAL A 281 -11.46 -22.60 24.71
C VAL A 281 -10.59 -22.02 23.60
N ARG A 282 -11.19 -21.44 22.57
CA ARG A 282 -10.43 -20.73 21.54
C ARG A 282 -9.86 -19.42 22.07
N GLN A 283 -8.72 -18.98 21.54
CA GLN A 283 -8.08 -17.73 21.97
C GLN A 283 -8.98 -16.50 21.76
N GLU A 284 -9.82 -16.49 20.73
CA GLU A 284 -10.85 -15.46 20.50
C GLU A 284 -11.84 -15.29 21.69
N ASN A 285 -12.01 -16.33 22.51
CA ASN A 285 -12.84 -16.28 23.70
C ASN A 285 -11.97 -15.93 24.92
N GLU A 286 -11.67 -14.64 25.07
CA GLU A 286 -10.82 -14.13 26.15
C GLU A 286 -11.51 -14.13 27.51
N VAL A 287 -12.84 -14.07 27.54
CA VAL A 287 -13.63 -13.99 28.78
C VAL A 287 -14.60 -15.16 28.87
N LEU A 288 -14.62 -15.78 30.04
CA LEU A 288 -15.58 -16.82 30.39
C LEU A 288 -16.59 -16.32 31.41
N GLU A 289 -17.86 -16.58 31.18
CA GLU A 289 -18.94 -16.41 32.15
C GLU A 289 -19.20 -17.74 32.85
N PHE A 290 -19.27 -17.70 34.18
CA PHE A 290 -19.71 -18.80 35.03
C PHE A 290 -21.03 -18.42 35.68
N SER A 291 -22.08 -19.21 35.49
CA SER A 291 -23.41 -18.88 36.01
C SER A 291 -24.22 -20.10 36.45
N LYS A 292 -25.12 -19.88 37.41
CA LYS A 292 -26.14 -20.84 37.86
C LYS A 292 -27.30 -20.04 38.45
N LEU A 293 -28.54 -20.52 38.30
CA LEU A 293 -29.77 -19.78 38.61
C LEU A 293 -29.79 -19.08 39.98
N THR A 294 -29.26 -19.72 41.02
CA THR A 294 -29.24 -19.19 42.40
C THR A 294 -28.05 -18.27 42.69
N TYR A 295 -27.13 -18.13 41.74
CA TYR A 295 -25.86 -17.42 41.87
C TYR A 295 -25.78 -16.24 40.91
N ARG A 296 -24.92 -15.27 41.22
CA ARG A 296 -24.58 -14.18 40.31
C ARG A 296 -23.54 -14.67 39.29
N PRO A 297 -23.67 -14.29 38.01
CA PRO A 297 -22.63 -14.56 37.03
C PRO A 297 -21.30 -13.94 37.43
N VAL A 298 -20.21 -14.67 37.17
CA VAL A 298 -18.84 -14.20 37.35
C VAL A 298 -18.12 -14.29 36.00
N TYR A 299 -17.34 -13.26 35.68
CA TYR A 299 -16.58 -13.15 34.45
C TYR A 299 -15.09 -13.22 34.73
N HIS A 300 -14.37 -14.07 34.01
CA HIS A 300 -12.93 -14.23 34.15
C HIS A 300 -12.22 -14.13 32.80
N HIS A 301 -11.15 -13.33 32.77
CA HIS A 301 -10.21 -13.34 31.66
C HIS A 301 -9.34 -14.60 31.73
N VAL A 302 -9.15 -15.24 30.58
CA VAL A 302 -8.29 -16.40 30.42
C VAL A 302 -6.95 -15.96 29.85
N SER A 303 -5.84 -16.33 30.49
CA SER A 303 -4.50 -16.04 29.96
C SER A 303 -4.26 -16.76 28.64
N ASN A 304 -3.32 -16.25 27.84
CA ASN A 304 -2.95 -16.85 26.55
C ASN A 304 -2.07 -18.11 26.67
N ASP A 305 -1.94 -18.66 27.89
CA ASP A 305 -1.22 -19.90 28.13
C ASP A 305 -1.97 -21.09 27.50
N SER A 306 -1.22 -22.10 27.06
CA SER A 306 -1.78 -23.30 26.43
C SER A 306 -2.64 -24.12 27.40
N ILE A 307 -2.36 -24.01 28.70
CA ILE A 307 -3.06 -24.69 29.78
C ILE A 307 -3.30 -23.68 30.91
N VAL A 308 -4.55 -23.52 31.32
CA VAL A 308 -4.96 -22.57 32.36
C VAL A 308 -5.78 -23.29 33.44
N GLU A 309 -5.30 -23.25 34.67
CA GLU A 309 -6.10 -23.60 35.84
C GLU A 309 -6.83 -22.37 36.36
N LEU A 310 -8.16 -22.43 36.41
CA LEU A 310 -9.01 -21.33 36.83
C LEU A 310 -10.04 -21.84 37.84
N ASN A 311 -9.85 -21.49 39.11
CA ASN A 311 -10.83 -21.78 40.16
C ASN A 311 -11.74 -20.57 40.37
N VAL A 312 -13.05 -20.80 40.44
CA VAL A 312 -14.07 -19.75 40.44
C VAL A 312 -15.00 -19.90 41.64
N ALA A 313 -15.21 -18.82 42.39
CA ALA A 313 -16.19 -18.77 43.47
C ALA A 313 -17.41 -17.94 43.04
N LEU A 314 -18.60 -18.55 43.10
CA LEU A 314 -19.86 -17.86 42.79
C LEU A 314 -20.55 -17.39 44.07
N LYS A 315 -21.15 -16.20 44.00
CA LYS A 315 -21.90 -15.61 45.13
C LYS A 315 -23.39 -15.75 44.92
N LEU A 316 -24.14 -16.03 45.98
CA LEU A 316 -25.60 -16.10 45.92
C LEU A 316 -26.22 -14.78 45.40
N SER A 317 -27.25 -14.92 44.58
CA SER A 317 -28.03 -13.78 44.11
C SER A 317 -28.87 -13.22 45.27
N LYS A 318 -29.08 -11.89 45.32
CA LYS A 318 -29.85 -11.26 46.41
C LYS A 318 -31.27 -11.81 46.55
N GLY A 319 -31.87 -12.29 45.46
CA GLY A 319 -33.19 -12.94 45.47
C GLY A 319 -33.18 -14.36 46.04
N ALA A 320 -32.06 -15.08 45.93
CA ALA A 320 -31.93 -16.45 46.44
C ALA A 320 -31.66 -16.51 47.95
N ILE A 321 -31.14 -15.45 48.57
CA ILE A 321 -30.87 -15.39 50.03
C ILE A 321 -32.16 -15.60 50.84
N GLY A 322 -33.32 -15.14 50.34
CA GLY A 322 -34.62 -15.37 50.98
C GLY A 322 -35.13 -16.82 50.87
N LEU A 323 -34.72 -17.57 49.85
CA LEU A 323 -35.06 -18.99 49.66
C LEU A 323 -34.08 -19.93 50.36
N GLY A 324 -32.79 -19.58 50.38
CA GLY A 324 -31.73 -20.39 50.99
C GLY A 324 -31.83 -20.51 52.51
N VAL A 325 -32.30 -19.45 53.18
CA VAL A 325 -32.62 -19.52 54.62
C VAL A 325 -33.81 -20.46 54.86
N GLY A 326 -34.79 -20.49 53.96
CA GLY A 326 -35.94 -21.38 54.05
C GLY A 326 -35.60 -22.86 53.83
N LEU A 327 -34.71 -23.18 52.88
CA LEU A 327 -34.27 -24.56 52.61
C LEU A 327 -33.30 -25.11 53.68
N LYS A 328 -32.32 -24.33 54.15
CA LYS A 328 -31.44 -24.76 55.28
C LYS A 328 -32.22 -24.97 56.59
N LEU A 329 -33.32 -24.25 56.80
CA LEU A 329 -34.23 -24.47 57.94
C LEU A 329 -35.07 -25.74 57.81
N LEU A 330 -35.40 -26.17 56.58
CA LEU A 330 -36.14 -27.42 56.33
C LEU A 330 -35.24 -28.65 56.50
N GLU A 331 -33.97 -28.58 56.08
CA GLU A 331 -33.00 -29.68 56.28
C GLU A 331 -32.53 -29.84 57.73
N THR A 332 -32.73 -28.85 58.59
CA THR A 332 -32.47 -28.95 60.05
C THR A 332 -33.68 -29.36 60.87
N LEU A 333 -34.84 -29.58 60.22
CA LEU A 333 -36.10 -30.01 60.83
C LEU A 333 -36.47 -31.48 60.52
N GLU A 334 -35.59 -32.24 59.84
CA GLU A 334 -35.63 -33.72 59.75
C GLU A 334 -34.57 -34.37 60.65
#